data_AF-A0A182YQN6-F1
#
_entry.id   AF-A0A182YQN6-F1
#
_cell.length_a   1.000
_cell.length_b   1.000
_cell.length_c   1.000
_cell.angle_alpha   90.00
_cell.angle_beta   90.00
_cell.angle_gamma   90.00
#
_symmetry.space_group_name_H-M   'P 1'
#
loop_
_entity.id
_entity.type
_entity.pdbx_description
1 polymer ?
#
loop_
_entity_poly.entity_id
_entity_poly.type
_entity_poly.pdbx_seq_one_letter_code
_entity_poly.pdbx_strand_id
1 'polypeptide(L)'
;MATNFRNTTLNEERIFGNTSGLNTSGGLISTSHPPPLPPRPAFSGGGGDMMFGNRYGYAGQSGYHGYNPYGGYSSMDMYGPRSYGGYGMGQGYAEGFSHCTLLASVDAYNPDTLDLYQDLEANRYWFACFNDMLAKFERQAMASQSTDASAKNRAQSFREHCVAMFDKLQQDRRETETLGIRNLLEVIESGLRKFGFDDPWKEQKTIENKASVGLLKHRLQQLDSIASEREKWTELVRGVLAGNMFDWGAQAVTKILETNNGFGLQQALDRIQKRPWLIDDLDGWLNRMQHEPPHRCATIFTDNAGIDFVLGIVPLVRELLKRNTKVLLCATRNPAINDITYSELTRAIADCCKECDILRTAYSEQNRLLLFGNDQIGPCLDFRMISKDLAVAIEQNKVDLLIIVGMARALHTNLYAKFVCETFKLAVVKNEWLAKRLGGETFSVGRLVGVLQREAREIRQLDNELLNQRRAQERERQAQLGSERQAAALAAATTGGPVGTTSPPPPPPLASSTSSGDKSFRQSEPFYAESSISTTPGRTPPTTIAEEKSPVTAGVKTPLLEDTPFEGTNLTLMETLQTSTTAVTPKELH
;
A
#
# COMPACT_ATOMS: atom_id res chain seq x y z
N MET A 1 27.47 23.23 51.10
CA MET A 1 28.56 22.22 51.06
C MET A 1 27.99 20.90 51.54
N ALA A 2 28.29 19.77 50.87
CA ALA A 2 28.25 18.38 51.37
C ALA A 2 26.92 17.83 51.99
N THR A 3 26.53 16.55 51.90
CA THR A 3 26.87 15.38 51.03
C THR A 3 25.85 14.26 51.31
N ASN A 4 25.56 13.41 50.31
CA ASN A 4 25.22 11.96 50.39
C ASN A 4 24.03 11.44 51.24
N PHE A 5 23.13 10.63 50.65
CA PHE A 5 23.18 9.13 50.63
C PHE A 5 21.81 8.42 50.43
N ARG A 6 21.83 7.36 49.59
CA ARG A 6 21.07 6.09 49.63
C ARG A 6 19.53 6.01 49.45
N ASN A 7 19.17 5.34 48.34
CA ASN A 7 18.28 4.16 48.23
C ASN A 7 17.19 3.88 49.29
N THR A 8 15.98 3.58 48.80
CA THR A 8 15.34 2.29 49.07
C THR A 8 14.41 1.85 47.95
N THR A 9 14.50 0.57 47.57
CA THR A 9 13.50 -0.20 46.81
C THR A 9 12.26 -0.45 47.67
N LEU A 10 11.08 -0.54 47.05
CA LEU A 10 9.97 -1.34 47.57
C LEU A 10 9.06 -1.82 46.42
N ASN A 11 8.76 -3.11 46.41
CA ASN A 11 7.66 -3.69 45.64
C ASN A 11 6.34 -3.35 46.34
N GLU A 12 5.22 -3.35 45.61
CA GLU A 12 3.98 -3.91 46.17
C GLU A 12 3.03 -4.41 45.06
N GLU A 13 2.30 -5.49 45.39
CA GLU A 13 1.38 -6.21 44.52
C GLU A 13 -0.08 -5.83 44.81
N ARG A 14 -0.92 -5.82 43.76
CA ARG A 14 -2.38 -6.10 43.74
C ARG A 14 -3.32 -5.29 44.66
N ILE A 15 -4.51 -4.98 44.13
CA ILE A 15 -5.80 -5.61 44.57
C ILE A 15 -6.96 -5.10 43.68
N PHE A 16 -7.86 -6.00 43.31
CA PHE A 16 -9.17 -5.69 42.71
C PHE A 16 -10.19 -5.38 43.81
N GLY A 17 -11.07 -4.39 43.64
CA GLY A 17 -12.16 -4.18 44.61
C GLY A 17 -13.17 -3.05 44.34
N ASN A 18 -14.30 -3.42 43.75
CA ASN A 18 -15.67 -2.86 43.91
C ASN A 18 -15.96 -1.35 44.12
N THR A 19 -16.68 -0.81 43.14
CA THR A 19 -18.01 -0.16 43.26
C THR A 19 -18.44 0.51 44.58
N SER A 20 -18.45 1.85 44.55
CA SER A 20 -19.47 2.77 45.10
C SER A 20 -19.16 4.16 44.50
N GLY A 21 -20.08 5.00 44.03
CA GLY A 21 -21.52 5.03 44.21
C GLY A 21 -21.95 6.45 44.61
N LEU A 22 -21.85 7.43 43.69
CA LEU A 22 -22.35 8.80 43.92
C LEU A 22 -23.07 9.35 42.68
N ASN A 23 -24.38 9.55 42.82
CA ASN A 23 -25.21 10.32 41.92
C ASN A 23 -25.12 11.81 42.25
N THR A 24 -24.95 12.67 41.24
CA THR A 24 -25.47 14.03 41.27
C THR A 24 -26.11 14.35 39.92
N SER A 25 -27.43 14.47 39.92
CA SER A 25 -28.22 14.92 38.78
C SER A 25 -28.17 16.44 38.62
N GLY A 26 -28.05 16.91 37.39
CA GLY A 26 -28.01 18.34 37.06
C GLY A 26 -28.00 18.53 35.55
N GLY A 27 -29.13 18.31 34.89
CA GLY A 27 -29.24 18.45 33.44
C GLY A 27 -29.55 19.90 33.03
N LEU A 28 -29.01 20.32 31.88
CA LEU A 28 -29.53 21.43 31.06
C LEU A 28 -28.99 21.35 29.62
N ILE A 29 -29.90 20.99 28.70
CA ILE A 29 -30.04 21.42 27.29
C ILE A 29 -28.84 21.26 26.31
N SER A 30 -29.14 20.60 25.18
CA SER A 30 -28.33 20.53 23.97
C SER A 30 -28.37 21.82 23.14
N THR A 31 -27.23 22.28 22.65
CA THR A 31 -27.14 23.25 21.54
C THR A 31 -26.11 22.81 20.51
N SER A 32 -26.59 22.36 19.35
CA SER A 32 -25.79 21.96 18.20
C SER A 32 -25.45 23.14 17.29
N HIS A 33 -24.32 23.81 17.48
CA HIS A 33 -23.66 24.64 16.45
C HIS A 33 -22.16 24.84 16.77
N PRO A 34 -21.25 24.77 15.77
CA PRO A 34 -19.84 25.13 15.95
C PRO A 34 -19.65 26.66 15.98
N PRO A 35 -18.59 27.18 16.63
CA PRO A 35 -18.30 28.61 16.67
C PRO A 35 -17.83 29.17 15.31
N PRO A 36 -18.04 30.46 15.02
CA PRO A 36 -17.65 31.08 13.75
C PRO A 36 -16.14 31.27 13.64
N LEU A 37 -15.62 31.19 12.41
CA LEU A 37 -14.20 31.39 12.08
C LEU A 37 -13.80 32.88 12.15
N PRO A 38 -12.53 33.20 12.51
CA PRO A 38 -12.01 34.57 12.49
C PRO A 38 -11.85 35.12 11.07
N PRO A 39 -11.89 36.45 10.88
CA PRO A 39 -11.86 37.08 9.56
C PRO A 39 -10.50 36.95 8.85
N ARG A 40 -10.55 36.77 7.52
CA ARG A 40 -9.39 36.66 6.64
C ARG A 40 -8.76 38.04 6.36
N PRO A 41 -7.43 38.21 6.38
CA PRO A 41 -6.79 39.47 6.01
C PRO A 41 -7.05 39.85 4.54
N ALA A 42 -7.24 41.14 4.27
CA ALA A 42 -7.46 41.66 2.93
C ALA A 42 -6.14 41.81 2.16
N PHE A 43 -6.13 41.41 0.89
CA PHE A 43 -5.05 41.74 -0.04
C PHE A 43 -5.17 43.18 -0.53
N SER A 44 -4.18 44.01 -0.24
CA SER A 44 -3.97 45.30 -0.90
C SER A 44 -3.13 45.10 -2.16
N GLY A 45 -3.71 45.34 -3.34
CA GLY A 45 -2.97 45.34 -4.60
C GLY A 45 -2.05 46.56 -4.73
N GLY A 46 -0.87 46.36 -5.33
CA GLY A 46 0.02 47.42 -5.78
C GLY A 46 0.68 46.97 -7.09
N GLY A 47 0.31 47.61 -8.20
CA GLY A 47 0.94 47.37 -9.51
C GLY A 47 2.26 48.13 -9.66
N GLY A 48 3.11 47.67 -10.57
CA GLY A 48 4.42 48.29 -10.83
C GLY A 48 5.20 47.63 -11.96
N ASP A 49 4.85 47.99 -13.20
CA ASP A 49 5.61 48.02 -14.45
C ASP A 49 6.61 46.91 -14.87
N MET A 50 6.50 46.60 -16.18
CA MET A 50 7.42 45.77 -16.94
C MET A 50 8.64 46.58 -17.42
N MET A 51 9.81 45.95 -17.50
CA MET A 51 10.91 46.39 -18.38
C MET A 51 11.57 45.21 -19.10
N PHE A 52 11.95 45.44 -20.36
CA PHE A 52 12.44 44.44 -21.32
C PHE A 52 13.89 43.98 -21.08
N GLY A 53 14.24 42.78 -21.55
CA GLY A 53 15.62 42.27 -21.51
C GLY A 53 15.89 40.97 -22.29
N ASN A 54 15.68 40.95 -23.62
CA ASN A 54 16.18 39.88 -24.49
C ASN A 54 17.72 39.79 -24.45
N ARG A 55 18.31 38.59 -24.55
CA ARG A 55 19.15 38.13 -25.69
C ARG A 55 19.80 36.73 -25.46
N TYR A 56 20.02 36.04 -26.60
CA TYR A 56 20.83 34.84 -26.85
C TYR A 56 20.12 33.47 -26.80
N GLY A 57 20.41 32.67 -27.83
CA GLY A 57 19.92 31.32 -28.08
C GLY A 57 20.93 30.55 -28.96
N TYR A 58 20.44 29.61 -29.78
CA TYR A 58 21.13 28.46 -30.43
C TYR A 58 21.11 27.18 -29.58
N ALA A 59 21.15 25.97 -30.13
CA ALA A 59 20.29 25.32 -31.16
C ALA A 59 20.82 23.89 -31.40
N GLY A 60 19.96 22.92 -31.74
CA GLY A 60 20.39 21.77 -32.55
C GLY A 60 20.03 20.35 -32.09
N GLN A 61 19.10 19.76 -32.86
CA GLN A 61 19.09 18.36 -33.33
C GLN A 61 18.61 17.20 -32.43
N SER A 62 18.23 16.15 -33.15
CA SER A 62 17.38 15.02 -32.77
C SER A 62 18.13 13.70 -33.00
N GLY A 63 17.78 12.64 -32.27
CA GLY A 63 18.35 11.31 -32.41
C GLY A 63 17.36 10.20 -32.04
N TYR A 64 17.12 9.28 -32.99
CA TYR A 64 16.24 8.10 -32.86
C TYR A 64 16.99 6.87 -32.30
N HIS A 65 16.23 5.79 -32.04
CA HIS A 65 16.60 4.41 -31.64
C HIS A 65 16.71 4.16 -30.12
N GLY A 66 16.38 2.97 -29.60
CA GLY A 66 15.79 1.77 -30.23
C GLY A 66 15.80 0.59 -29.23
N TYR A 67 14.72 -0.20 -29.16
CA TYR A 67 14.60 -1.34 -28.22
C TYR A 67 15.44 -2.55 -28.66
N ASN A 68 16.08 -3.24 -27.70
CA ASN A 68 16.57 -4.60 -27.86
C ASN A 68 16.45 -5.37 -26.52
N PRO A 69 15.92 -6.61 -26.48
CA PRO A 69 15.74 -7.37 -25.24
C PRO A 69 16.95 -8.27 -24.90
N TYR A 70 17.08 -8.60 -23.61
CA TYR A 70 18.10 -9.46 -22.95
C TYR A 70 19.51 -8.85 -22.77
N GLY A 71 19.93 -8.67 -21.51
CA GLY A 71 21.34 -8.55 -21.13
C GLY A 71 21.63 -7.81 -19.80
N GLY A 72 22.02 -8.57 -18.77
CA GLY A 72 22.98 -8.19 -17.71
C GLY A 72 22.80 -6.89 -16.90
N TYR A 73 22.46 -7.01 -15.61
CA TYR A 73 22.67 -5.94 -14.63
C TYR A 73 24.13 -5.89 -14.17
N SER A 74 24.79 -4.74 -14.34
CA SER A 74 25.97 -4.38 -13.56
C SER A 74 25.57 -3.54 -12.34
N SER A 75 26.23 -3.80 -11.22
CA SER A 75 26.19 -2.95 -10.02
C SER A 75 27.13 -1.74 -10.18
N MET A 76 26.93 -0.71 -9.34
CA MET A 76 27.66 0.58 -9.30
C MET A 76 27.47 1.51 -10.51
N ASP A 77 26.53 2.45 -10.37
CA ASP A 77 26.77 3.91 -10.48
C ASP A 77 25.44 4.69 -10.45
N MET A 78 24.95 5.08 -9.25
CA MET A 78 23.65 5.78 -9.13
C MET A 78 23.49 6.66 -7.87
N TYR A 79 24.56 7.19 -7.27
CA TYR A 79 24.46 8.20 -6.20
C TYR A 79 25.50 9.32 -6.33
N GLY A 80 25.15 10.36 -7.10
CA GLY A 80 25.78 11.68 -7.07
C GLY A 80 24.83 12.72 -6.46
N PRO A 81 25.32 13.70 -5.68
CA PRO A 81 24.45 14.61 -4.94
C PRO A 81 23.79 15.64 -5.87
N ARG A 82 22.45 15.64 -5.95
CA ARG A 82 21.69 16.68 -6.67
C ARG A 82 21.27 17.79 -5.70
N SER A 83 21.87 18.95 -5.88
CA SER A 83 21.44 20.21 -5.26
C SER A 83 20.11 20.66 -5.87
N TYR A 84 19.14 21.06 -5.06
CA TYR A 84 17.85 21.56 -5.53
C TYR A 84 17.93 23.05 -5.88
N GLY A 85 17.52 23.41 -7.10
CA GLY A 85 17.35 24.81 -7.50
C GLY A 85 16.94 24.98 -8.97
N GLY A 86 15.89 25.75 -9.20
CA GLY A 86 15.51 26.27 -10.53
C GLY A 86 14.22 25.70 -11.11
N TYR A 87 13.20 26.57 -11.23
CA TYR A 87 11.93 26.27 -11.90
C TYR A 87 12.11 26.09 -13.42
N GLY A 88 11.37 25.13 -14.00
CA GLY A 88 11.21 24.99 -15.45
C GLY A 88 9.98 24.15 -15.79
N MET A 89 8.97 24.74 -16.43
CA MET A 89 7.75 24.04 -16.83
C MET A 89 8.04 23.01 -17.93
N GLY A 90 8.02 21.73 -17.58
CA GLY A 90 8.09 20.61 -18.51
C GLY A 90 7.79 19.29 -17.81
N GLN A 91 6.89 18.47 -18.37
CA GLN A 91 6.57 17.16 -17.80
C GLN A 91 7.75 16.19 -17.95
N GLY A 92 8.61 16.14 -16.94
CA GLY A 92 9.73 15.22 -16.82
C GLY A 92 9.73 14.54 -15.47
N TYR A 93 8.79 13.61 -15.24
CA TYR A 93 8.87 12.71 -14.09
C TYR A 93 10.20 11.93 -14.16
N ALA A 94 10.90 11.84 -13.02
CA ALA A 94 12.15 11.09 -12.92
C ALA A 94 12.00 9.68 -13.53
N GLU A 95 12.99 9.25 -14.31
CA GLU A 95 12.94 8.05 -15.14
C GLU A 95 12.71 6.78 -14.30
N GLY A 96 11.44 6.40 -14.11
CA GLY A 96 11.03 5.19 -13.38
C GLY A 96 9.72 5.34 -12.60
N PHE A 97 9.34 6.56 -12.24
CA PHE A 97 8.20 6.82 -11.34
C PHE A 97 6.96 7.38 -12.06
N SER A 98 5.80 7.20 -11.43
CA SER A 98 4.52 7.81 -11.77
C SER A 98 3.72 8.09 -10.49
N HIS A 99 2.80 9.06 -10.55
CA HIS A 99 1.75 9.14 -9.55
C HIS A 99 0.77 7.97 -9.70
N CYS A 100 0.11 7.61 -8.60
CA CYS A 100 -0.92 6.58 -8.57
C CYS A 100 -2.26 7.13 -9.09
N THR A 101 -2.81 6.47 -10.10
CA THR A 101 -4.12 6.80 -10.70
C THR A 101 -5.31 6.63 -9.75
N LEU A 102 -5.09 6.07 -8.55
CA LEU A 102 -6.12 5.98 -7.51
C LEU A 102 -6.26 7.27 -6.68
N LEU A 103 -5.33 8.22 -6.76
CA LEU A 103 -5.42 9.49 -6.03
C LEU A 103 -6.63 10.32 -6.50
N ALA A 104 -7.40 10.87 -5.56
CA ALA A 104 -8.54 11.74 -5.88
C ALA A 104 -8.11 13.09 -6.49
N SER A 105 -6.93 13.58 -6.11
CA SER A 105 -6.25 14.73 -6.71
C SER A 105 -4.76 14.58 -6.42
N VAL A 106 -3.91 14.75 -7.42
CA VAL A 106 -2.44 14.73 -7.24
C VAL A 106 -1.99 16.03 -6.56
N ASP A 107 -2.56 17.17 -6.95
CA ASP A 107 -2.20 18.49 -6.45
C ASP A 107 -2.58 18.70 -4.97
N ALA A 108 -3.72 18.15 -4.53
CA ALA A 108 -4.17 18.23 -3.15
C ALA A 108 -3.66 17.07 -2.26
N TYR A 109 -2.90 16.12 -2.82
CA TYR A 109 -2.38 14.99 -2.06
C TYR A 109 -1.10 15.38 -1.30
N ASN A 110 -1.20 15.35 0.03
CA ASN A 110 -0.06 15.30 0.93
C ASN A 110 0.04 13.87 1.50
N PRO A 111 1.18 13.17 1.36
CA PRO A 111 1.39 11.90 2.05
C PRO A 111 1.40 12.08 3.57
N ASP A 112 2.06 13.10 4.10
CA ASP A 112 2.44 13.18 5.51
C ASP A 112 1.30 13.68 6.41
N THR A 113 0.96 12.89 7.44
CA THR A 113 -0.14 13.18 8.38
C THR A 113 0.19 14.31 9.37
N LEU A 114 1.48 14.56 9.62
CA LEU A 114 1.99 15.62 10.49
C LEU A 114 3.05 16.42 9.74
N ASP A 115 3.03 17.75 9.88
CA ASP A 115 4.10 18.63 9.44
C ASP A 115 4.86 19.18 10.65
N LEU A 116 6.09 18.69 10.83
CA LEU A 116 6.98 19.04 11.95
C LEU A 116 7.55 20.46 11.85
N TYR A 117 7.39 21.20 10.75
CA TYR A 117 7.74 22.62 10.72
C TYR A 117 6.64 23.51 11.30
N GLN A 118 5.38 23.11 11.13
CA GLN A 118 4.20 23.83 11.63
C GLN A 118 3.84 23.40 13.06
N ASP A 119 3.96 22.10 13.37
CA ASP A 119 3.67 21.55 14.69
C ASP A 119 4.95 21.43 15.55
N LEU A 120 5.25 22.51 16.29
CA LEU A 120 6.42 22.57 17.17
C LEU A 120 6.36 21.57 18.34
N GLU A 121 5.18 21.08 18.72
CA GLU A 121 5.04 20.05 19.75
C GLU A 121 5.43 18.68 19.18
N ALA A 122 4.85 18.32 18.04
CA ALA A 122 5.22 17.12 17.30
C ALA A 122 6.71 17.13 16.95
N ASN A 123 7.27 18.26 16.52
CA ASN A 123 8.69 18.43 16.24
C ASN A 123 9.57 17.96 17.40
N ARG A 124 9.43 18.59 18.57
CA ARG A 124 10.23 18.26 19.76
C ARG A 124 10.05 16.81 20.18
N TYR A 125 8.82 16.30 20.13
CA TYR A 125 8.51 14.92 20.50
C TYR A 125 9.20 13.91 19.56
N TRP A 126 9.00 14.05 18.25
CA TRP A 126 9.50 13.09 17.28
C TRP A 126 11.02 13.15 17.13
N PHE A 127 11.64 14.33 17.11
CA PHE A 127 13.10 14.42 17.10
C PHE A 127 13.74 13.77 18.35
N ALA A 128 13.12 13.86 19.53
CA ALA A 128 13.59 13.11 20.70
C ALA A 128 13.44 11.59 20.50
N CYS A 129 12.25 11.11 20.11
CA CYS A 129 12.01 9.68 19.88
C CYS A 129 12.92 9.06 18.81
N PHE A 130 13.23 9.79 17.73
CA PHE A 130 14.12 9.34 16.68
C PHE A 130 15.59 9.30 17.13
N ASN A 131 16.05 10.29 17.90
CA ASN A 131 17.40 10.24 18.50
C ASN A 131 17.58 9.04 19.43
N ASP A 132 16.58 8.73 20.27
CA ASP A 132 16.59 7.51 21.11
C ASP A 132 16.56 6.22 20.28
N MET A 133 15.89 6.25 19.12
CA MET A 133 15.80 5.11 18.20
C MET A 133 17.14 4.80 17.51
N LEU A 134 17.97 5.81 17.22
CA LEU A 134 19.28 5.60 16.55
C LEU A 134 20.18 4.62 17.32
N ALA A 135 20.18 4.64 18.65
CA ALA A 135 20.96 3.72 19.48
C ALA A 135 20.44 2.26 19.44
N LYS A 136 19.22 2.01 18.96
CA LYS A 136 18.73 0.66 18.63
C LYS A 136 19.22 0.24 17.24
N PHE A 137 19.11 1.13 16.26
CA PHE A 137 19.51 0.88 14.87
C PHE A 137 21.03 0.66 14.76
N GLU A 138 21.84 1.41 15.50
CA GLU A 138 23.29 1.20 15.64
C GLU A 138 23.60 -0.23 16.12
N ARG A 139 22.93 -0.69 17.19
CA ARG A 139 23.14 -2.05 17.73
C ARG A 139 22.68 -3.14 16.75
N GLN A 140 21.56 -2.95 16.06
CA GLN A 140 21.07 -3.91 15.06
C GLN A 140 22.01 -3.99 13.85
N ALA A 141 22.47 -2.83 13.36
CA ALA A 141 23.46 -2.75 12.28
C ALA A 141 24.74 -3.51 12.65
N MET A 142 25.29 -3.28 13.85
CA MET A 142 26.44 -4.03 14.37
C MET A 142 26.18 -5.54 14.44
N ALA A 143 25.04 -5.97 14.99
CA ALA A 143 24.70 -7.38 15.14
C ALA A 143 24.57 -8.09 13.78
N SER A 144 23.96 -7.42 12.79
CA SER A 144 23.73 -7.96 11.44
C SER A 144 25.00 -8.29 10.67
N GLN A 145 26.15 -7.75 11.07
CA GLN A 145 27.46 -7.95 10.44
C GLN A 145 28.54 -8.22 11.51
N SER A 146 28.18 -9.00 12.53
CA SER A 146 29.02 -9.29 13.71
C SER A 146 30.39 -9.93 13.42
N THR A 147 30.59 -10.49 12.23
CA THR A 147 31.86 -11.06 11.75
C THR A 147 32.79 -10.04 11.09
N ASP A 148 32.31 -8.85 10.74
CA ASP A 148 33.11 -7.78 10.15
C ASP A 148 33.66 -6.84 11.24
N ALA A 149 34.98 -6.81 11.39
CA ALA A 149 35.68 -5.96 12.35
C ALA A 149 35.42 -4.45 12.16
N SER A 150 35.02 -4.01 10.96
CA SER A 150 34.66 -2.62 10.66
C SER A 150 33.24 -2.24 11.09
N ALA A 151 32.35 -3.22 11.32
CA ALA A 151 30.92 -2.98 11.54
C ALA A 151 30.64 -2.05 12.73
N LYS A 152 31.40 -2.18 13.83
CA LYS A 152 31.28 -1.29 14.99
C LYS A 152 31.54 0.18 14.62
N ASN A 153 32.63 0.45 13.89
CA ASN A 153 33.00 1.81 13.51
C ASN A 153 32.02 2.38 12.49
N ARG A 154 31.59 1.57 11.51
CA ARG A 154 30.56 1.99 10.52
C ARG A 154 29.21 2.29 11.17
N ALA A 155 28.79 1.51 12.16
CA ALA A 155 27.54 1.75 12.88
C ALA A 155 27.58 3.03 13.73
N GLN A 156 28.73 3.32 14.37
CA GLN A 156 28.93 4.60 15.04
C GLN A 156 28.85 5.78 14.04
N SER A 157 29.55 5.69 12.90
CA SER A 157 29.49 6.72 11.85
C SER A 157 28.09 6.90 11.24
N PHE A 158 27.32 5.81 11.13
CA PHE A 158 25.89 5.86 10.77
C PHE A 158 25.09 6.74 11.75
N ARG A 159 25.24 6.49 13.06
CA ARG A 159 24.52 7.25 14.08
C ARG A 159 24.95 8.72 14.09
N GLU A 160 26.25 8.99 14.05
CA GLU A 160 26.78 10.37 13.99
C GLU A 160 26.26 11.12 12.76
N HIS A 161 26.18 10.46 11.60
CA HIS A 161 25.60 11.04 10.40
C HIS A 161 24.10 11.34 10.55
N CYS A 162 23.31 10.41 11.10
CA CYS A 162 21.88 10.64 11.29
C CYS A 162 21.59 11.77 12.28
N VAL A 163 22.35 11.88 13.39
CA VAL A 163 22.25 13.01 14.33
C VAL A 163 22.53 14.33 13.59
N ALA A 164 23.62 14.43 12.84
CA ALA A 164 23.96 15.65 12.10
C ALA A 164 22.90 16.02 11.03
N MET A 165 22.28 15.02 10.39
CA MET A 165 21.18 15.26 9.44
C MET A 165 19.89 15.71 10.16
N PHE A 166 19.60 15.14 11.33
CA PHE A 166 18.47 15.57 12.17
C PHE A 166 18.66 17.00 12.69
N ASP A 167 19.85 17.36 13.16
CA ASP A 167 20.19 18.72 13.57
C ASP A 167 20.00 19.71 12.40
N LYS A 168 20.43 19.35 11.19
CA LYS A 168 20.18 20.17 10.00
C LYS A 168 18.69 20.33 9.73
N LEU A 169 17.91 19.24 9.69
CA LEU A 169 16.46 19.31 9.45
C LEU A 169 15.71 20.08 10.55
N GLN A 170 16.20 20.09 11.78
CA GLN A 170 15.57 20.84 12.87
C GLN A 170 15.87 22.35 12.81
N GLN A 171 17.03 22.73 12.27
CA GLN A 171 17.50 24.12 12.20
C GLN A 171 17.18 24.82 10.86
N ASP A 172 17.34 24.12 9.74
CA ASP A 172 17.33 24.69 8.39
C ASP A 172 16.04 24.40 7.61
N ARG A 173 14.99 25.15 7.95
CA ARG A 173 13.65 25.04 7.33
C ARG A 173 13.57 25.48 5.86
N ARG A 174 14.69 25.66 5.16
CA ARG A 174 14.75 26.35 3.86
C ARG A 174 14.83 25.43 2.65
N GLU A 175 15.20 24.16 2.84
CA GLU A 175 15.38 23.21 1.73
C GLU A 175 14.14 22.36 1.42
N THR A 176 13.19 22.20 2.35
CA THR A 176 11.93 21.48 2.13
C THR A 176 10.73 22.29 2.61
N GLU A 177 9.63 22.27 1.85
CA GLU A 177 8.40 23.02 2.19
C GLU A 177 7.66 22.44 3.40
N THR A 178 7.77 21.12 3.61
CA THR A 178 7.21 20.38 4.74
C THR A 178 8.26 19.42 5.32
N LEU A 179 8.02 18.95 6.55
CA LEU A 179 8.83 17.90 7.16
C LEU A 179 7.95 16.87 7.84
N GLY A 180 7.88 15.66 7.29
CA GLY A 180 7.11 14.54 7.83
C GLY A 180 7.94 13.52 8.60
N ILE A 181 7.25 12.61 9.30
CA ILE A 181 7.88 11.43 9.94
C ILE A 181 8.61 10.55 8.92
N ARG A 182 8.06 10.47 7.70
CA ARG A 182 8.68 9.83 6.54
C ARG A 182 10.10 10.30 6.30
N ASN A 183 10.37 11.61 6.37
CA ASN A 183 11.71 12.15 6.08
C ASN A 183 12.74 11.74 7.14
N LEU A 184 12.34 11.65 8.41
CA LEU A 184 13.23 11.17 9.48
C LEU A 184 13.59 9.69 9.29
N LEU A 185 12.64 8.88 8.82
CA LEU A 185 12.87 7.48 8.45
C LEU A 185 13.73 7.35 7.18
N GLU A 186 13.50 8.18 6.17
CA GLU A 186 14.31 8.24 4.93
C GLU A 186 15.79 8.57 5.23
N VAL A 187 16.07 9.45 6.20
CA VAL A 187 17.43 9.74 6.69
C VAL A 187 18.07 8.52 7.32
N ILE A 188 17.33 7.77 8.15
CA ILE A 188 17.84 6.56 8.81
C ILE A 188 18.16 5.48 7.77
N GLU A 189 17.22 5.16 6.89
CA GLU A 189 17.38 4.09 5.88
C GLU A 189 18.47 4.42 4.86
N SER A 190 18.58 5.69 4.46
CA SER A 190 19.67 6.16 3.60
C SER A 190 21.02 6.16 4.34
N GLY A 191 21.02 6.46 5.64
CA GLY A 191 22.18 6.35 6.51
C GLY A 191 22.70 4.91 6.61
N LEU A 192 21.84 3.96 6.92
CA LEU A 192 22.20 2.53 7.01
C LEU A 192 22.88 2.05 5.73
N ARG A 193 22.25 2.26 4.57
CA ARG A 193 22.80 1.91 3.25
C ARG A 193 24.13 2.61 2.97
N LYS A 194 24.23 3.92 3.24
CA LYS A 194 25.46 4.71 3.05
C LYS A 194 26.67 4.14 3.83
N PHE A 195 26.43 3.55 5.00
CA PHE A 195 27.48 2.93 5.81
C PHE A 195 27.56 1.40 5.64
N GLY A 196 26.99 0.84 4.57
CA GLY A 196 27.15 -0.58 4.20
C GLY A 196 26.25 -1.55 4.98
N PHE A 197 25.11 -1.07 5.49
CA PHE A 197 24.11 -1.88 6.19
C PHE A 197 22.81 -1.96 5.36
N ASP A 198 22.84 -2.74 4.28
CA ASP A 198 21.74 -2.77 3.31
C ASP A 198 20.43 -3.35 3.86
N ASP A 199 20.50 -4.38 4.71
CA ASP A 199 19.34 -5.01 5.37
C ASP A 199 19.71 -5.62 6.74
N PRO A 200 19.74 -4.82 7.82
CA PRO A 200 20.05 -5.31 9.16
C PRO A 200 19.05 -6.31 9.74
N TRP A 201 17.87 -6.48 9.13
CA TRP A 201 16.80 -7.38 9.60
C TRP A 201 16.66 -8.64 8.74
N LYS A 202 17.44 -8.81 7.68
CA LYS A 202 17.35 -9.90 6.69
C LYS A 202 17.25 -11.30 7.30
N GLU A 203 18.13 -11.61 8.25
CA GLU A 203 18.16 -12.93 8.91
C GLU A 203 16.89 -13.14 9.74
N GLN A 204 16.53 -12.15 10.55
CA GLN A 204 15.31 -12.14 11.35
C GLN A 204 14.05 -12.31 10.51
N LYS A 205 13.87 -11.49 9.45
CA LYS A 205 12.76 -11.62 8.49
C LYS A 205 12.72 -13.02 7.87
N THR A 206 13.87 -13.62 7.57
CA THR A 206 13.95 -14.98 7.01
C THR A 206 13.48 -16.05 8.02
N ILE A 207 13.89 -15.94 9.28
CA ILE A 207 13.47 -16.84 10.36
C ILE A 207 11.95 -16.70 10.62
N GLU A 208 11.48 -15.46 10.79
CA GLU A 208 10.08 -15.15 11.09
C GLU A 208 9.15 -15.56 9.94
N ASN A 209 9.53 -15.32 8.67
CA ASN A 209 8.77 -15.81 7.51
C ASN A 209 8.66 -17.33 7.50
N LYS A 210 9.79 -18.05 7.67
CA LYS A 210 9.82 -19.52 7.65
C LYS A 210 8.97 -20.13 8.78
N ALA A 211 9.08 -19.59 9.99
CA ALA A 211 8.28 -20.02 11.13
C ALA A 211 6.78 -19.77 10.88
N SER A 212 6.43 -18.60 10.33
CA SER A 212 5.04 -18.23 10.05
C SER A 212 4.40 -19.07 8.95
N VAL A 213 5.15 -19.43 7.89
CA VAL A 213 4.65 -20.35 6.83
C VAL A 213 4.28 -21.70 7.43
N GLY A 214 5.08 -22.24 8.35
CA GLY A 214 4.79 -23.51 9.03
C GLY A 214 3.47 -23.50 9.84
N LEU A 215 2.94 -22.33 10.19
CA LEU A 215 1.68 -22.16 10.91
C LEU A 215 0.50 -21.80 9.99
N LEU A 216 0.76 -21.42 8.72
CA LEU A 216 -0.25 -20.89 7.80
C LEU A 216 -1.41 -21.87 7.59
N LYS A 217 -1.11 -23.13 7.28
CA LYS A 217 -2.13 -24.16 6.99
C LYS A 217 -3.12 -24.33 8.13
N HIS A 218 -2.64 -24.35 9.37
CA HIS A 218 -3.48 -24.41 10.57
C HIS A 218 -4.33 -23.14 10.73
N ARG A 219 -3.75 -21.94 10.56
CA ARG A 219 -4.50 -20.68 10.61
C ARG A 219 -5.61 -20.61 9.54
N LEU A 220 -5.35 -21.11 8.34
CA LEU A 220 -6.38 -21.20 7.28
C LEU A 220 -7.51 -22.17 7.64
N GLN A 221 -7.19 -23.33 8.22
CA GLN A 221 -8.20 -24.28 8.72
C GLN A 221 -9.06 -23.69 9.84
N GLN A 222 -8.45 -22.95 10.78
CA GLN A 222 -9.18 -22.22 11.83
C GLN A 222 -10.15 -21.20 11.23
N LEU A 223 -9.72 -20.42 10.23
CA LEU A 223 -10.57 -19.43 9.56
C LEU A 223 -11.70 -20.06 8.74
N ASP A 224 -11.44 -21.16 8.03
CA ASP A 224 -12.47 -21.88 7.28
C ASP A 224 -13.52 -22.53 8.18
N SER A 225 -13.18 -22.88 9.43
CA SER A 225 -14.13 -23.45 10.40
C SER A 225 -15.15 -22.43 10.96
N ILE A 226 -14.93 -21.13 10.74
CA ILE A 226 -15.86 -20.08 11.15
C ILE A 226 -17.07 -20.08 10.21
N ALA A 227 -18.22 -20.51 10.72
CA ALA A 227 -19.47 -20.60 9.96
C ALA A 227 -20.08 -19.23 9.60
N SER A 228 -19.96 -18.24 10.49
CA SER A 228 -20.46 -16.89 10.27
C SER A 228 -19.49 -16.09 9.39
N GLU A 229 -19.90 -15.75 8.17
CA GLU A 229 -19.09 -14.90 7.29
C GLU A 229 -18.71 -13.56 7.94
N ARG A 230 -19.60 -12.96 8.75
CA ARG A 230 -19.28 -11.70 9.45
C ARG A 230 -18.16 -11.89 10.48
N GLU A 231 -18.19 -12.98 11.23
CA GLU A 231 -17.13 -13.32 12.19
C GLU A 231 -15.83 -13.68 11.48
N LYS A 232 -15.89 -14.40 10.35
CA LYS A 232 -14.72 -14.71 9.52
C LYS A 232 -14.04 -13.44 9.04
N TRP A 233 -14.79 -12.49 8.46
CA TRP A 233 -14.24 -11.19 8.05
C TRP A 233 -13.74 -10.34 9.23
N THR A 234 -14.38 -10.43 10.40
CA THR A 234 -13.90 -9.80 11.63
C THR A 234 -12.55 -10.38 12.06
N GLU A 235 -12.40 -11.70 12.05
CA GLU A 235 -11.20 -12.41 12.49
C GLU A 235 -10.04 -12.31 11.49
N LEU A 236 -10.32 -12.14 10.20
CA LEU A 236 -9.32 -11.75 9.19
C LEU A 236 -8.75 -10.35 9.49
N VAL A 237 -9.61 -9.36 9.73
CA VAL A 237 -9.17 -7.98 10.03
C VAL A 237 -8.41 -7.94 11.36
N ARG A 238 -8.89 -8.64 12.39
CA ARG A 238 -8.14 -8.83 13.64
C ARG A 238 -6.80 -9.52 13.40
N GLY A 239 -6.73 -10.50 12.50
CA GLY A 239 -5.49 -11.18 12.12
C GLY A 239 -4.44 -10.24 11.51
N VAL A 240 -4.84 -9.37 10.57
CA VAL A 240 -3.96 -8.33 10.01
C VAL A 240 -3.48 -7.37 11.10
N LEU A 241 -4.38 -6.90 11.96
CA LEU A 241 -4.05 -5.94 13.00
C LEU A 241 -3.20 -6.56 14.12
N ALA A 242 -3.36 -7.85 14.42
CA ALA A 242 -2.53 -8.59 15.37
C ALA A 242 -1.14 -8.86 14.79
N GLY A 243 -1.09 -9.25 13.51
CA GLY A 243 0.15 -9.41 12.78
C GLY A 243 0.96 -8.11 12.71
N ASN A 244 0.31 -6.98 12.46
CA ASN A 244 0.98 -5.67 12.44
C ASN A 244 1.52 -5.22 13.82
N MET A 245 1.18 -5.89 14.93
CA MET A 245 1.86 -5.63 16.20
C MET A 245 3.33 -6.05 16.16
N PHE A 246 3.72 -6.99 15.29
CA PHE A 246 5.10 -7.49 15.16
C PHE A 246 5.98 -6.51 14.35
N ASP A 247 6.39 -5.44 15.01
CA ASP A 247 7.16 -4.33 14.46
C ASP A 247 8.39 -4.06 15.33
N TRP A 248 9.57 -4.18 14.72
CA TRP A 248 10.86 -4.06 15.38
C TRP A 248 11.34 -2.60 15.50
N GLY A 249 10.82 -1.69 14.67
CA GLY A 249 11.05 -0.25 14.78
C GLY A 249 10.26 0.39 15.93
N ALA A 250 9.09 -0.16 16.27
CA ALA A 250 8.22 0.35 17.32
C ALA A 250 8.73 0.07 18.74
N GLN A 251 9.33 1.08 19.39
CA GLN A 251 10.00 0.93 20.69
C GLN A 251 9.17 0.22 21.78
N ALA A 252 7.85 0.47 21.82
CA ALA A 252 6.94 -0.10 22.81
C ALA A 252 6.69 -1.60 22.61
N VAL A 253 6.83 -2.11 21.38
CA VAL A 253 6.61 -3.53 21.06
C VAL A 253 7.93 -4.30 21.05
N THR A 254 9.06 -3.70 20.68
CA THR A 254 10.38 -4.37 20.71
C THR A 254 10.63 -5.10 22.02
N LYS A 255 10.35 -4.45 23.17
CA LYS A 255 10.55 -5.02 24.51
C LYS A 255 9.73 -6.30 24.75
N ILE A 256 8.53 -6.39 24.17
CA ILE A 256 7.68 -7.60 24.26
C ILE A 256 8.28 -8.73 23.44
N LEU A 257 8.73 -8.42 22.22
CA LEU A 257 9.30 -9.40 21.29
C LEU A 257 10.68 -9.92 21.78
N GLU A 258 11.50 -9.03 22.34
CA GLU A 258 12.81 -9.36 22.94
C GLU A 258 12.71 -10.25 24.20
N THR A 259 11.60 -10.22 24.93
CA THR A 259 11.47 -10.89 26.25
C THR A 259 10.53 -12.10 26.28
N ASN A 260 9.80 -12.39 25.19
CA ASN A 260 8.84 -13.49 25.16
C ASN A 260 8.91 -14.28 23.85
N ASN A 261 9.78 -15.29 23.82
CA ASN A 261 9.93 -16.22 22.69
C ASN A 261 8.66 -17.03 22.37
N GLY A 262 7.65 -17.04 23.25
CA GLY A 262 6.35 -17.67 23.03
C GLY A 262 5.26 -16.71 22.50
N PHE A 263 5.59 -15.46 22.18
CA PHE A 263 4.64 -14.47 21.68
C PHE A 263 4.37 -14.67 20.17
N GLY A 264 3.24 -15.29 19.84
CA GLY A 264 2.76 -15.49 18.47
C GLY A 264 1.42 -14.78 18.18
N LEU A 265 0.82 -15.11 17.04
CA LEU A 265 -0.42 -14.44 16.58
C LEU A 265 -1.55 -14.49 17.62
N GLN A 266 -1.74 -15.61 18.32
CA GLN A 266 -2.82 -15.75 19.30
C GLN A 266 -2.64 -14.76 20.46
N GLN A 267 -1.42 -14.67 21.00
CA GLN A 267 -1.09 -13.75 22.09
C GLN A 267 -1.21 -12.28 21.66
N ALA A 268 -1.05 -11.97 20.37
CA ALA A 268 -1.35 -10.65 19.82
C ALA A 268 -2.86 -10.41 19.64
N LEU A 269 -3.62 -11.38 19.13
CA LEU A 269 -5.09 -11.33 19.02
C LEU A 269 -5.77 -11.12 20.39
N ASP A 270 -5.21 -11.68 21.45
CA ASP A 270 -5.70 -11.55 22.83
C ASP A 270 -5.35 -10.18 23.46
N ARG A 271 -4.33 -9.49 22.92
CA ARG A 271 -3.88 -8.15 23.36
C ARG A 271 -4.46 -6.99 22.55
N ILE A 272 -5.06 -7.26 21.40
CA ILE A 272 -5.82 -6.27 20.63
C ILE A 272 -6.86 -5.59 21.53
N GLN A 273 -6.92 -4.26 21.47
CA GLN A 273 -7.98 -3.51 22.14
C GLN A 273 -9.36 -3.98 21.66
N LYS A 274 -10.28 -4.22 22.59
CA LYS A 274 -11.70 -4.46 22.26
C LYS A 274 -12.28 -3.23 21.54
N ARG A 275 -13.24 -3.49 20.64
CA ARG A 275 -14.00 -2.45 19.93
C ARG A 275 -14.86 -1.64 20.93
N PRO A 276 -15.16 -0.35 20.67
CA PRO A 276 -14.74 0.41 19.50
C PRO A 276 -13.24 0.72 19.50
N TRP A 277 -12.63 0.64 18.33
CA TRP A 277 -11.25 1.07 18.11
C TRP A 277 -11.15 2.59 17.98
N LEU A 278 -9.93 3.12 17.82
CA LEU A 278 -9.69 4.57 17.77
C LEU A 278 -10.34 5.22 16.54
N ILE A 279 -10.25 4.52 15.40
CA ILE A 279 -11.06 4.78 14.22
C ILE A 279 -11.55 3.41 13.76
N ASP A 280 -12.87 3.20 13.72
CA ASP A 280 -13.48 1.88 13.65
C ASP A 280 -14.63 1.83 12.62
N ASP A 281 -14.27 1.79 11.34
CA ASP A 281 -15.22 1.57 10.24
C ASP A 281 -15.48 0.08 9.96
N LEU A 282 -15.10 -0.84 10.88
CA LEU A 282 -15.17 -2.27 10.62
C LEU A 282 -16.60 -2.72 10.30
N ASP A 283 -17.63 -2.20 10.98
CA ASP A 283 -19.01 -2.58 10.65
C ASP A 283 -19.43 -2.10 9.25
N GLY A 284 -18.92 -0.95 8.79
CA GLY A 284 -19.12 -0.45 7.42
C GLY A 284 -18.44 -1.31 6.35
N TRP A 285 -17.28 -1.87 6.69
CA TRP A 285 -16.55 -2.88 5.88
C TRP A 285 -17.26 -4.23 5.88
N LEU A 286 -17.68 -4.75 7.04
CA LEU A 286 -18.42 -6.01 7.13
C LEU A 286 -19.73 -5.93 6.34
N ASN A 287 -20.46 -4.81 6.44
CA ASN A 287 -21.66 -4.58 5.64
C ASN A 287 -21.36 -4.56 4.13
N ARG A 288 -20.25 -3.95 3.70
CA ARG A 288 -19.76 -3.95 2.30
C ARG A 288 -19.46 -5.36 1.80
N MET A 289 -18.84 -6.20 2.63
CA MET A 289 -18.46 -7.56 2.26
C MET A 289 -19.65 -8.52 2.25
N GLN A 290 -20.66 -8.31 3.08
CA GLN A 290 -21.86 -9.16 3.11
C GLN A 290 -22.88 -8.85 1.99
N HIS A 291 -23.13 -7.59 1.67
CA HIS A 291 -24.32 -7.21 0.87
C HIS A 291 -24.01 -6.71 -0.56
N GLU A 292 -22.77 -6.30 -0.83
CA GLU A 292 -22.40 -5.69 -2.11
C GLU A 292 -21.50 -6.62 -2.94
N PRO A 293 -21.50 -6.53 -4.28
CA PRO A 293 -20.72 -7.42 -5.15
C PRO A 293 -19.22 -7.44 -4.80
N PRO A 294 -18.52 -8.56 -5.02
CA PRO A 294 -17.07 -8.60 -4.86
C PRO A 294 -16.35 -7.51 -5.67
N HIS A 295 -15.28 -6.96 -5.10
CA HIS A 295 -14.38 -6.06 -5.80
C HIS A 295 -13.77 -6.77 -7.01
N ARG A 296 -13.59 -6.06 -8.13
CA ARG A 296 -12.95 -6.63 -9.32
C ARG A 296 -11.47 -6.87 -9.04
N CYS A 297 -10.81 -5.86 -8.46
CA CYS A 297 -9.39 -5.93 -8.18
C CYS A 297 -8.98 -5.09 -6.96
N ALA A 298 -8.28 -5.74 -6.04
CA ALA A 298 -7.67 -5.14 -4.87
C ALA A 298 -6.17 -4.89 -5.08
N THR A 299 -5.67 -3.75 -4.62
CA THR A 299 -4.22 -3.53 -4.42
C THR A 299 -3.95 -3.40 -2.93
N ILE A 300 -2.96 -4.15 -2.42
CA ILE A 300 -2.61 -4.19 -0.99
C ILE A 300 -1.15 -3.79 -0.83
N PHE A 301 -0.90 -2.69 -0.13
CA PHE A 301 0.45 -2.30 0.30
C PHE A 301 0.76 -2.94 1.65
N THR A 302 1.72 -3.86 1.66
CA THR A 302 2.10 -4.66 2.83
C THR A 302 3.14 -3.95 3.69
N ASP A 303 3.11 -4.21 5.01
CA ASP A 303 4.04 -3.66 6.01
C ASP A 303 5.14 -4.71 6.32
N ASN A 304 5.08 -5.36 7.49
CA ASN A 304 6.15 -6.19 8.02
C ASN A 304 6.20 -7.61 7.39
N ALA A 305 7.38 -8.22 7.43
CA ALA A 305 7.55 -9.66 7.20
C ALA A 305 6.99 -10.51 8.36
N GLY A 306 7.13 -11.83 8.25
CA GLY A 306 6.79 -12.75 9.34
C GLY A 306 5.29 -12.87 9.58
N ILE A 307 4.85 -12.70 10.83
CA ILE A 307 3.47 -12.94 11.26
C ILE A 307 2.50 -11.95 10.60
N ASP A 308 2.89 -10.69 10.41
CA ASP A 308 2.10 -9.65 9.72
C ASP A 308 1.71 -10.11 8.32
N PHE A 309 2.71 -10.32 7.46
CA PHE A 309 2.48 -10.78 6.11
C PHE A 309 1.84 -12.18 6.04
N VAL A 310 2.47 -13.19 6.66
CA VAL A 310 2.12 -14.59 6.39
C VAL A 310 0.86 -15.03 7.14
N LEU A 311 0.58 -14.52 8.35
CA LEU A 311 -0.58 -14.95 9.14
C LEU A 311 -1.68 -13.88 9.27
N GLY A 312 -1.38 -12.62 8.91
CA GLY A 312 -2.36 -11.55 8.72
C GLY A 312 -2.78 -11.38 7.26
N ILE A 313 -1.85 -10.94 6.39
CA ILE A 313 -2.15 -10.56 5.00
C ILE A 313 -2.52 -11.76 4.12
N VAL A 314 -1.74 -12.84 4.11
CA VAL A 314 -1.97 -13.98 3.21
C VAL A 314 -3.36 -14.62 3.41
N PRO A 315 -3.88 -14.80 4.64
CA PRO A 315 -5.27 -15.20 4.84
C PRO A 315 -6.30 -14.19 4.29
N LEU A 316 -6.11 -12.88 4.47
CA LEU A 316 -6.97 -11.85 3.88
C LEU A 316 -7.00 -11.95 2.35
N VAL A 317 -5.82 -12.11 1.73
CA VAL A 317 -5.65 -12.29 0.28
C VAL A 317 -6.41 -13.52 -0.20
N ARG A 318 -6.28 -14.65 0.49
CA ARG A 318 -6.98 -15.90 0.16
C ARG A 318 -8.50 -15.72 0.15
N GLU A 319 -9.07 -15.02 1.13
CA GLU A 319 -10.52 -14.82 1.21
C GLU A 319 -11.04 -13.83 0.17
N LEU A 320 -10.25 -12.82 -0.21
CA LEU A 320 -10.53 -11.99 -1.41
C LEU A 320 -10.50 -12.85 -2.70
N LEU A 321 -9.52 -13.74 -2.84
CA LEU A 321 -9.42 -14.65 -3.99
C LEU A 321 -10.61 -15.64 -4.06
N LYS A 322 -11.08 -16.18 -2.93
CA LYS A 322 -12.30 -17.02 -2.84
C LYS A 322 -13.55 -16.27 -3.30
N ARG A 323 -13.61 -14.95 -3.09
CA ARG A 323 -14.70 -14.07 -3.56
C ARG A 323 -14.57 -13.64 -5.03
N ASN A 324 -13.67 -14.25 -5.79
CA ASN A 324 -13.36 -13.91 -7.19
C ASN A 324 -12.69 -12.53 -7.41
N THR A 325 -12.27 -11.82 -6.37
CA THR A 325 -11.47 -10.59 -6.49
C THR A 325 -10.06 -10.93 -6.98
N LYS A 326 -9.49 -10.14 -7.90
CA LYS A 326 -8.05 -10.20 -8.27
C LYS A 326 -7.22 -9.39 -7.27
N VAL A 327 -6.00 -9.81 -6.93
CA VAL A 327 -5.17 -9.14 -5.92
C VAL A 327 -3.79 -8.77 -6.49
N LEU A 328 -3.37 -7.53 -6.27
CA LEU A 328 -2.02 -6.99 -6.48
C LEU A 328 -1.37 -6.77 -5.11
N LEU A 329 -0.41 -7.61 -4.72
CA LEU A 329 0.38 -7.43 -3.50
C LEU A 329 1.60 -6.56 -3.78
N CYS A 330 1.77 -5.50 -3.00
CA CYS A 330 2.79 -4.48 -3.20
C CYS A 330 3.71 -4.39 -1.98
N ALA A 331 4.98 -4.73 -2.18
CA ALA A 331 6.05 -4.69 -1.17
C ALA A 331 7.15 -3.71 -1.60
N THR A 332 7.91 -3.17 -0.64
CA THR A 332 9.05 -2.28 -0.96
C THR A 332 10.14 -3.04 -1.72
N ARG A 333 10.83 -2.44 -2.68
CA ARG A 333 12.02 -3.09 -3.28
C ARG A 333 13.22 -3.00 -2.35
N ASN A 334 13.40 -1.85 -1.70
CA ASN A 334 14.50 -1.59 -0.79
C ASN A 334 14.12 -2.07 0.62
N PRO A 335 15.04 -2.71 1.37
CA PRO A 335 14.85 -2.94 2.78
C PRO A 335 14.53 -1.64 3.54
N ALA A 336 13.62 -1.76 4.50
CA ALA A 336 13.21 -0.69 5.39
C ALA A 336 12.77 -1.33 6.72
N ILE A 337 13.58 -1.18 7.77
CA ILE A 337 13.40 -1.91 9.05
C ILE A 337 13.09 -3.41 8.80
N ASN A 338 11.98 -3.93 9.33
CA ASN A 338 11.51 -5.30 9.17
C ASN A 338 10.37 -5.43 8.13
N ASP A 339 10.20 -4.45 7.24
CA ASP A 339 9.28 -4.54 6.10
C ASP A 339 9.61 -5.74 5.21
N ILE A 340 8.57 -6.36 4.67
CA ILE A 340 8.76 -7.38 3.64
C ILE A 340 9.17 -6.72 2.32
N THR A 341 10.33 -7.11 1.78
CA THR A 341 10.75 -6.65 0.44
C THR A 341 10.07 -7.45 -0.66
N TYR A 342 10.01 -6.92 -1.89
CA TYR A 342 9.49 -7.62 -3.07
C TYR A 342 10.18 -8.98 -3.31
N SER A 343 11.48 -9.08 -3.01
CA SER A 343 12.25 -10.32 -3.11
C SER A 343 11.86 -11.37 -2.05
N GLU A 344 11.44 -10.91 -0.88
CA GLU A 344 10.98 -11.74 0.24
C GLU A 344 9.51 -12.12 0.04
N LEU A 345 8.67 -11.18 -0.38
CA LEU A 345 7.27 -11.38 -0.79
C LEU A 345 7.15 -12.50 -1.82
N THR A 346 7.97 -12.47 -2.87
CA THR A 346 7.95 -13.47 -3.94
C THR A 346 8.29 -14.86 -3.43
N ARG A 347 9.29 -14.98 -2.54
CA ARG A 347 9.67 -16.26 -1.90
C ARG A 347 8.59 -16.74 -0.94
N ALA A 348 8.11 -15.86 -0.06
CA ALA A 348 7.07 -16.17 0.92
C ALA A 348 5.76 -16.62 0.26
N ILE A 349 5.32 -15.97 -0.84
CA ILE A 349 4.15 -16.41 -1.61
C ILE A 349 4.38 -17.78 -2.25
N ALA A 350 5.55 -18.03 -2.85
CA ALA A 350 5.87 -19.34 -3.42
C ALA A 350 5.84 -20.46 -2.36
N ASP A 351 6.25 -20.17 -1.12
CA ASP A 351 6.12 -21.09 0.00
C ASP A 351 4.65 -21.23 0.48
N CYS A 352 3.90 -20.13 0.60
CA CYS A 352 2.48 -20.14 0.97
C CYS A 352 1.60 -20.93 -0.03
N CYS A 353 1.96 -20.95 -1.32
CA CYS A 353 1.30 -21.76 -2.35
C CYS A 353 1.46 -23.28 -2.16
N LYS A 354 2.44 -23.73 -1.37
CA LYS A 354 2.60 -25.14 -0.98
C LYS A 354 1.57 -25.53 0.09
N GLU A 355 1.20 -24.58 0.94
CA GLU A 355 0.24 -24.76 2.04
C GLU A 355 -1.22 -24.50 1.64
N CYS A 356 -1.48 -23.85 0.49
CA CYS A 356 -2.83 -23.54 0.05
C CYS A 356 -3.04 -23.58 -1.47
N ASP A 357 -3.92 -24.49 -1.92
CA ASP A 357 -4.29 -24.66 -3.33
C ASP A 357 -4.90 -23.40 -3.96
N ILE A 358 -5.74 -22.67 -3.21
CA ILE A 358 -6.37 -21.42 -3.70
C ILE A 358 -5.32 -20.37 -4.03
N LEU A 359 -4.27 -20.24 -3.20
CA LEU A 359 -3.16 -19.33 -3.48
C LEU A 359 -2.36 -19.80 -4.70
N ARG A 360 -2.06 -21.10 -4.78
CA ARG A 360 -1.30 -21.70 -5.89
C ARG A 360 -2.00 -21.50 -7.24
N THR A 361 -3.28 -21.85 -7.34
CA THR A 361 -4.07 -21.67 -8.56
C THR A 361 -4.25 -20.19 -8.92
N ALA A 362 -4.47 -19.31 -7.94
CA ALA A 362 -4.56 -17.87 -8.21
C ALA A 362 -3.25 -17.25 -8.73
N TYR A 363 -2.11 -17.71 -8.20
CA TYR A 363 -0.76 -17.21 -8.54
C TYR A 363 -0.25 -17.80 -9.86
N SER A 364 -0.21 -19.14 -9.96
CA SER A 364 0.49 -19.85 -11.05
C SER A 364 -0.37 -20.14 -12.28
N GLU A 365 -1.70 -20.23 -12.13
CA GLU A 365 -2.60 -20.72 -13.20
C GLU A 365 -3.54 -19.61 -13.72
N GLN A 366 -4.13 -18.83 -12.81
CA GLN A 366 -5.20 -17.88 -13.14
C GLN A 366 -4.74 -16.42 -13.34
N ASN A 367 -3.47 -16.11 -13.03
CA ASN A 367 -2.93 -14.74 -13.07
C ASN A 367 -3.79 -13.74 -12.25
N ARG A 368 -4.32 -14.22 -11.11
CA ARG A 368 -5.24 -13.51 -10.21
C ARG A 368 -4.61 -13.07 -8.88
N LEU A 369 -3.42 -13.58 -8.55
CA LEU A 369 -2.55 -13.02 -7.54
C LEU A 369 -1.28 -12.52 -8.23
N LEU A 370 -1.06 -11.20 -8.22
CA LEU A 370 0.12 -10.56 -8.81
C LEU A 370 0.97 -9.93 -7.72
N LEU A 371 2.29 -9.90 -7.90
CA LEU A 371 3.23 -9.32 -6.96
C LEU A 371 3.95 -8.13 -7.61
N PHE A 372 4.11 -7.02 -6.88
CA PHE A 372 4.75 -5.81 -7.38
C PHE A 372 5.72 -5.21 -6.35
N GLY A 373 6.82 -4.66 -6.87
CA GLY A 373 7.72 -3.80 -6.11
C GLY A 373 7.27 -2.34 -6.19
N ASN A 374 7.21 -1.68 -5.03
CA ASN A 374 7.18 -0.23 -4.93
C ASN A 374 8.58 0.29 -4.58
N ASP A 375 8.96 1.42 -5.18
CA ASP A 375 10.32 1.97 -5.15
C ASP A 375 10.46 3.06 -4.08
N GLN A 376 9.86 2.84 -2.91
CA GLN A 376 9.97 3.75 -1.76
C GLN A 376 11.38 3.67 -1.13
N ILE A 377 11.80 4.76 -0.48
CA ILE A 377 13.11 4.89 0.16
C ILE A 377 13.12 4.28 1.57
N GLY A 378 11.97 4.32 2.26
CA GLY A 378 11.79 3.78 3.61
C GLY A 378 10.40 3.17 3.78
N PRO A 379 9.92 2.98 5.02
CA PRO A 379 8.69 2.22 5.29
C PRO A 379 7.40 3.03 5.07
N CYS A 380 7.51 4.36 4.91
CA CYS A 380 6.38 5.21 4.55
C CYS A 380 6.06 5.13 3.06
N LEU A 381 4.83 5.50 2.69
CA LEU A 381 4.32 5.38 1.32
C LEU A 381 3.86 6.74 0.76
N ASP A 382 4.48 7.18 -0.33
CA ASP A 382 4.09 8.35 -1.12
C ASP A 382 3.52 7.91 -2.49
N PHE A 383 2.22 8.11 -2.68
CA PHE A 383 1.49 7.75 -3.91
C PHE A 383 1.79 8.68 -5.10
N ARG A 384 2.54 9.78 -4.94
CA ARG A 384 3.07 10.56 -6.07
C ARG A 384 4.23 9.85 -6.78
N MET A 385 4.86 8.90 -6.08
CA MET A 385 6.12 8.26 -6.48
C MET A 385 6.02 6.74 -6.38
N ILE A 386 5.08 6.13 -7.12
CA ILE A 386 5.04 4.67 -7.31
C ILE A 386 5.78 4.27 -8.59
N SER A 387 6.16 3.00 -8.70
CA SER A 387 6.81 2.47 -9.89
C SER A 387 5.87 2.52 -11.10
N LYS A 388 6.38 2.84 -12.29
CA LYS A 388 5.56 2.89 -13.52
C LYS A 388 4.84 1.57 -13.79
N ASP A 389 5.50 0.43 -13.57
CA ASP A 389 4.91 -0.90 -13.72
C ASP A 389 3.71 -1.10 -12.80
N LEU A 390 3.80 -0.65 -11.54
CA LEU A 390 2.70 -0.73 -10.58
C LEU A 390 1.55 0.23 -10.96
N ALA A 391 1.86 1.46 -11.40
CA ALA A 391 0.84 2.40 -11.85
C ALA A 391 0.04 1.85 -13.05
N VAL A 392 0.74 1.30 -14.05
CA VAL A 392 0.14 0.64 -15.21
C VAL A 392 -0.67 -0.59 -14.80
N ALA A 393 -0.16 -1.42 -13.89
CA ALA A 393 -0.89 -2.59 -13.41
C ALA A 393 -2.17 -2.23 -12.65
N ILE A 394 -2.15 -1.18 -11.82
CA ILE A 394 -3.32 -0.65 -11.11
C ILE A 394 -4.41 -0.21 -12.10
N GLU A 395 -4.03 0.53 -13.14
CA GLU A 395 -4.95 1.01 -14.18
C GLU A 395 -5.50 -0.15 -15.03
N GLN A 396 -4.64 -1.01 -15.56
CA GLN A 396 -5.03 -2.13 -16.43
C GLN A 396 -5.97 -3.12 -15.73
N ASN A 397 -5.75 -3.39 -14.44
CA ASN A 397 -6.61 -4.29 -13.65
C ASN A 397 -7.84 -3.58 -13.07
N LYS A 398 -8.02 -2.28 -13.33
CA LYS A 398 -9.18 -1.46 -12.93
C LYS A 398 -9.47 -1.55 -11.43
N VAL A 399 -8.41 -1.39 -10.63
CA VAL A 399 -8.44 -1.51 -9.16
C VAL A 399 -9.57 -0.67 -8.57
N ASP A 400 -10.41 -1.32 -7.77
CA ASP A 400 -11.57 -0.72 -7.10
C ASP A 400 -11.55 -0.89 -5.58
N LEU A 401 -10.57 -1.61 -5.04
CA LEU A 401 -10.22 -1.67 -3.62
C LEU A 401 -8.74 -1.35 -3.40
N LEU A 402 -8.44 -0.38 -2.54
CA LEU A 402 -7.09 -0.11 -2.04
C LEU A 402 -7.01 -0.51 -0.56
N ILE A 403 -6.04 -1.34 -0.20
CA ILE A 403 -5.74 -1.68 1.20
C ILE A 403 -4.34 -1.16 1.52
N ILE A 404 -4.23 -0.37 2.58
CA ILE A 404 -2.95 0.17 3.05
C ILE A 404 -2.74 -0.34 4.47
N VAL A 405 -1.71 -1.12 4.69
CA VAL A 405 -1.41 -1.75 5.99
C VAL A 405 -0.23 -1.06 6.63
N GLY A 406 -0.29 -0.88 7.95
CA GLY A 406 0.85 -0.48 8.76
C GLY A 406 0.88 0.96 9.21
N MET A 407 1.54 1.20 10.34
CA MET A 407 1.63 2.52 10.95
C MET A 407 2.41 3.51 10.08
N ALA A 408 3.51 3.09 9.44
CA ALA A 408 4.28 3.95 8.55
C ALA A 408 3.46 4.37 7.31
N ARG A 409 2.78 3.41 6.68
CA ARG A 409 2.10 3.58 5.38
C ARG A 409 0.71 4.20 5.46
N ALA A 410 0.00 4.00 6.58
CA ALA A 410 -1.41 4.36 6.74
C ALA A 410 -1.72 5.33 7.89
N LEU A 411 -0.76 5.59 8.80
CA LEU A 411 -0.90 6.57 9.90
C LEU A 411 0.11 7.71 9.79
N HIS A 412 1.41 7.42 9.65
CA HIS A 412 2.43 8.45 9.44
C HIS A 412 2.31 9.08 8.06
N THR A 413 2.06 8.26 7.04
CA THR A 413 1.51 8.73 5.78
C THR A 413 0.08 8.24 5.53
N ASN A 414 -0.62 8.89 4.60
CA ASN A 414 -1.90 8.52 4.01
C ASN A 414 -3.14 8.47 4.91
N LEU A 415 -3.10 8.80 6.20
CA LEU A 415 -4.29 8.75 7.06
C LEU A 415 -5.46 9.56 6.48
N TYR A 416 -5.19 10.81 6.11
CA TYR A 416 -6.17 11.74 5.53
C TYR A 416 -6.19 11.77 4.00
N ALA A 417 -5.24 11.10 3.32
CA ALA A 417 -5.21 11.00 1.86
C ALA A 417 -6.53 10.44 1.30
N LYS A 418 -6.94 10.93 0.13
CA LYS A 418 -8.21 10.61 -0.54
C LYS A 418 -7.98 9.88 -1.86
N PHE A 419 -8.83 8.91 -2.15
CA PHE A 419 -8.71 8.05 -3.32
C PHE A 419 -10.05 7.91 -4.07
N VAL A 420 -9.99 7.63 -5.37
CA VAL A 420 -11.18 7.45 -6.23
C VAL A 420 -11.84 6.06 -6.09
N CYS A 421 -11.24 5.16 -5.31
CA CYS A 421 -11.71 3.79 -5.04
C CYS A 421 -12.00 3.58 -3.53
N GLU A 422 -12.69 2.50 -3.20
CA GLU A 422 -12.91 2.15 -1.78
C GLU A 422 -11.54 1.86 -1.14
N THR A 423 -11.21 2.57 -0.06
CA THR A 423 -9.89 2.47 0.57
C THR A 423 -10.03 2.02 2.01
N PHE A 424 -9.37 0.92 2.38
CA PHE A 424 -9.36 0.37 3.73
C PHE A 424 -7.94 0.47 4.34
N LYS A 425 -7.80 1.32 5.35
CA LYS A 425 -6.52 1.60 6.02
C LYS A 425 -6.49 0.80 7.33
N LEU A 426 -5.51 -0.10 7.48
CA LEU A 426 -5.40 -1.05 8.59
C LEU A 426 -4.08 -0.86 9.32
N ALA A 427 -4.11 -0.28 10.52
CA ALA A 427 -2.89 -0.03 11.29
C ALA A 427 -3.08 -0.13 12.80
N VAL A 428 -1.98 -0.45 13.47
CA VAL A 428 -1.83 -0.39 14.93
C VAL A 428 -1.09 0.90 15.30
N VAL A 429 -1.65 1.73 16.17
CA VAL A 429 -0.94 2.86 16.78
C VAL A 429 -0.02 2.33 17.88
N LYS A 430 1.28 2.38 17.63
CA LYS A 430 2.35 1.87 18.51
C LYS A 430 3.05 2.99 19.29
N ASN A 431 2.52 4.22 19.22
CA ASN A 431 3.04 5.41 19.88
C ASN A 431 1.94 6.13 20.69
N GLU A 432 2.18 6.35 21.98
CA GLU A 432 1.18 6.91 22.91
C GLU A 432 0.85 8.39 22.62
N TRP A 433 1.84 9.20 22.21
CA TRP A 433 1.62 10.60 21.87
C TRP A 433 0.74 10.73 20.62
N LEU A 434 1.01 9.94 19.58
CA LEU A 434 0.17 9.90 18.38
C LEU A 434 -1.24 9.37 18.70
N ALA A 435 -1.35 8.34 19.53
CA ALA A 435 -2.64 7.83 20.00
C ALA A 435 -3.48 8.93 20.66
N LYS A 436 -2.89 9.75 21.53
CA LYS A 436 -3.56 10.93 22.13
C LYS A 436 -3.89 12.00 21.10
N ARG A 437 -2.98 12.31 20.19
CA ARG A 437 -3.17 13.32 19.12
C ARG A 437 -4.34 12.97 18.19
N LEU A 438 -4.58 11.68 17.99
CA LEU A 438 -5.71 11.13 17.22
C LEU A 438 -7.00 10.94 18.05
N GLY A 439 -7.07 11.46 19.28
CA GLY A 439 -8.27 11.42 20.14
C GLY A 439 -8.39 10.20 21.05
N GLY A 440 -7.32 9.42 21.22
CA GLY A 440 -7.30 8.22 22.07
C GLY A 440 -6.89 8.49 23.51
N GLU A 441 -7.52 7.78 24.46
CA GLU A 441 -7.11 7.81 25.86
C GLU A 441 -5.69 7.25 26.10
N THR A 442 -5.08 7.70 27.18
CA THR A 442 -3.66 7.52 27.55
C THR A 442 -3.15 6.07 27.62
N PHE A 443 -4.00 5.07 27.89
CA PHE A 443 -3.56 3.75 28.36
C PHE A 443 -3.86 2.59 27.39
N SER A 444 -3.21 2.53 26.22
CA SER A 444 -3.08 1.30 25.42
C SER A 444 -2.03 1.41 24.31
N VAL A 445 -0.98 0.60 24.39
CA VAL A 445 -0.19 0.21 23.20
C VAL A 445 -1.04 -0.77 22.41
N GLY A 446 -1.38 -0.45 21.15
CA GLY A 446 -2.26 -1.32 20.35
C GLY A 446 -3.63 -0.73 19.99
N ARG A 447 -3.79 0.60 19.95
CA ARG A 447 -5.02 1.21 19.40
C ARG A 447 -5.11 0.90 17.91
N LEU A 448 -6.27 0.47 17.45
CA LEU A 448 -6.46 0.10 16.05
C LEU A 448 -7.11 1.23 15.25
N VAL A 449 -6.71 1.33 13.99
CA VAL A 449 -7.29 2.22 12.99
C VAL A 449 -7.70 1.36 11.80
N GLY A 450 -9.01 1.25 11.61
CA GLY A 450 -9.65 0.69 10.43
C GLY A 450 -10.47 1.80 9.76
N VAL A 451 -9.89 2.53 8.80
CA VAL A 451 -10.60 3.60 8.07
C VAL A 451 -11.12 3.07 6.74
N LEU A 452 -12.43 3.13 6.51
CA LEU A 452 -13.06 2.83 5.22
C LEU A 452 -13.55 4.13 4.55
N GLN A 453 -12.72 4.71 3.69
CA GLN A 453 -13.15 5.85 2.89
C GLN A 453 -14.06 5.39 1.75
N ARG A 454 -15.37 5.65 1.88
CA ARG A 454 -16.41 5.44 0.84
C ARG A 454 -16.62 6.66 -0.08
N GLU A 455 -15.69 7.61 -0.09
CA GLU A 455 -15.78 8.86 -0.87
C GLU A 455 -15.78 8.63 -2.39
N ALA A 456 -15.35 7.45 -2.84
CA ALA A 456 -15.38 7.01 -4.23
C ALA A 456 -16.74 7.13 -4.94
N ARG A 457 -17.87 7.14 -4.22
CA ARG A 457 -19.22 7.34 -4.81
C ARG A 457 -19.56 8.81 -4.95
N GLU A 458 -19.38 9.59 -3.89
CA GLU A 458 -19.67 11.02 -3.88
C GLU A 458 -18.73 11.78 -4.82
N ILE A 459 -17.44 11.46 -4.83
CA ILE A 459 -16.46 12.02 -5.78
C ILE A 459 -16.85 11.66 -7.22
N ARG A 460 -17.28 10.42 -7.50
CA ARG A 460 -17.76 10.05 -8.85
C ARG A 460 -19.09 10.69 -9.21
N GLN A 461 -19.99 10.96 -8.26
CA GLN A 461 -21.21 11.71 -8.52
C GLN A 461 -20.88 13.17 -8.83
N LEU A 462 -20.07 13.82 -7.98
CA LEU A 462 -19.57 15.18 -8.18
C LEU A 462 -18.85 15.35 -9.52
N ASP A 463 -17.96 14.42 -9.89
CA ASP A 463 -17.23 14.52 -11.16
C ASP A 463 -18.15 14.25 -12.38
N ASN A 464 -19.12 13.33 -12.27
CA ASN A 464 -20.17 13.17 -13.30
C ASN A 464 -21.06 14.42 -13.40
N GLU A 465 -21.42 15.05 -12.29
CA GLU A 465 -22.18 16.31 -12.27
C GLU A 465 -21.37 17.44 -12.89
N LEU A 466 -20.09 17.58 -12.54
CA LEU A 466 -19.17 18.57 -13.11
C LEU A 466 -18.93 18.34 -14.61
N LEU A 467 -18.88 17.09 -15.06
CA LEU A 467 -18.80 16.73 -16.48
C LEU A 467 -20.11 17.07 -17.22
N ASN A 468 -21.26 16.82 -16.58
CA ASN A 468 -22.58 17.17 -17.14
C ASN A 468 -22.80 18.69 -17.19
N GLN A 469 -22.36 19.44 -16.18
CA GLN A 469 -22.37 20.90 -16.16
C GLN A 469 -21.49 21.47 -17.28
N ARG A 470 -20.27 20.95 -17.48
CA ARG A 470 -19.41 21.35 -18.61
C ARG A 470 -20.07 21.06 -19.97
N ARG A 471 -20.70 19.89 -20.13
CA ARG A 471 -21.49 19.55 -21.35
C ARG A 471 -22.71 20.45 -21.55
N ALA A 472 -23.34 20.93 -20.48
CA ALA A 472 -24.46 21.87 -20.56
C ALA A 472 -23.98 23.27 -21.01
N GLN A 473 -22.92 23.80 -20.38
CA GLN A 473 -22.30 25.07 -20.76
C GLN A 473 -21.81 25.08 -22.22
N GLU A 474 -21.22 23.98 -22.69
CA GLU A 474 -20.82 23.83 -24.10
C GLU A 474 -22.02 23.92 -25.06
N ARG A 475 -23.16 23.31 -24.69
CA ARG A 475 -24.40 23.37 -25.49
C ARG A 475 -25.01 24.77 -25.48
N GLU A 476 -25.05 25.45 -24.34
CA GLU A 476 -25.53 26.83 -24.25
C GLU A 476 -24.67 27.78 -25.08
N ARG A 477 -23.35 27.63 -25.02
CA ARG A 477 -22.40 28.40 -25.83
C ARG A 477 -22.59 28.16 -27.33
N GLN A 478 -22.83 26.91 -27.74
CA GLN A 478 -23.14 26.60 -29.14
C GLN A 478 -24.51 27.16 -29.57
N ALA A 479 -25.52 27.15 -28.69
CA ALA A 479 -26.83 27.75 -28.95
C ALA A 479 -26.74 29.28 -29.08
N GLN A 480 -25.96 29.95 -28.22
CA GLN A 480 -25.69 31.39 -28.32
C GLN A 480 -25.00 31.72 -29.65
N LEU A 481 -23.90 31.05 -29.99
CA LEU A 481 -23.20 31.21 -31.28
C LEU A 481 -24.11 30.94 -32.49
N GLY A 482 -25.05 29.99 -32.37
CA GLY A 482 -26.08 29.75 -33.38
C GLY A 482 -27.05 30.94 -33.52
N SER A 483 -27.55 31.45 -32.40
CA SER A 483 -28.46 32.61 -32.36
C SER A 483 -27.80 33.90 -32.86
N GLU A 484 -26.53 34.13 -32.53
CA GLU A 484 -25.74 35.27 -33.02
C GLU A 484 -25.53 35.21 -34.53
N ARG A 485 -25.21 34.03 -35.08
CA ARG A 485 -25.13 33.82 -36.54
C ARG A 485 -26.47 34.06 -37.23
N GLN A 486 -27.57 33.65 -36.61
CA GLN A 486 -28.92 33.82 -37.15
C GLN A 486 -29.35 35.30 -37.10
N ALA A 487 -29.05 36.01 -36.00
CA ALA A 487 -29.24 37.45 -35.86
C ALA A 487 -28.37 38.26 -36.84
N ALA A 488 -27.11 37.86 -37.05
CA ALA A 488 -26.22 38.49 -38.03
C ALA A 488 -26.72 38.29 -39.47
N ALA A 489 -27.23 37.10 -39.81
CA ALA A 489 -27.84 36.84 -41.11
C ALA A 489 -29.12 37.67 -41.35
N LEU A 490 -29.97 37.82 -40.33
CA LEU A 490 -31.15 38.68 -40.37
C LEU A 490 -30.79 40.16 -40.48
N ALA A 491 -29.79 40.63 -39.73
CA ALA A 491 -29.29 42.01 -39.82
C ALA A 491 -28.74 42.32 -41.23
N ALA A 492 -27.93 41.43 -41.80
CA ALA A 492 -27.42 41.56 -43.17
C ALA A 492 -28.54 41.60 -44.23
N ALA A 493 -29.60 40.80 -44.05
CA ALA A 493 -30.79 40.84 -44.90
C ALA A 493 -31.60 42.14 -44.76
N THR A 494 -31.57 42.78 -43.59
CA THR A 494 -32.32 44.01 -43.31
C THR A 494 -31.62 45.27 -43.85
N THR A 495 -30.31 45.22 -44.08
CA THR A 495 -29.54 46.31 -44.71
C THR A 495 -29.61 46.37 -46.25
N GLY A 496 -30.36 45.46 -46.89
CA GLY A 496 -30.50 45.37 -48.35
C GLY A 496 -31.64 46.19 -48.96
N GLY A 497 -31.57 47.52 -48.88
CA GLY A 497 -32.48 48.43 -49.62
C GLY A 497 -32.13 48.52 -51.12
N PRO A 498 -33.10 48.76 -52.03
CA PRO A 498 -32.92 48.49 -53.45
C PRO A 498 -32.13 49.57 -54.20
N VAL A 499 -31.22 49.14 -55.08
CA VAL A 499 -30.63 49.97 -56.15
C VAL A 499 -30.79 49.22 -57.46
N GLY A 500 -31.50 49.81 -58.41
CA GLY A 500 -31.60 49.29 -59.77
C GLY A 500 -30.96 50.25 -60.78
N THR A 501 -30.05 49.73 -61.62
CA THR A 501 -29.78 50.24 -62.98
C THR A 501 -29.00 49.21 -63.81
N THR A 502 -29.68 48.62 -64.81
CA THR A 502 -29.22 48.33 -66.19
C THR A 502 -27.78 47.88 -66.49
N SER A 503 -27.61 46.65 -67.01
CA SER A 503 -26.72 46.26 -68.15
C SER A 503 -26.86 44.76 -68.53
N PRO A 504 -26.40 44.29 -69.72
CA PRO A 504 -26.99 43.13 -70.43
C PRO A 504 -26.38 41.74 -70.13
N PRO A 505 -27.02 40.64 -70.61
CA PRO A 505 -26.65 39.26 -70.24
C PRO A 505 -25.56 38.61 -71.11
N PRO A 506 -24.68 37.76 -70.53
CA PRO A 506 -23.84 36.79 -71.25
C PRO A 506 -24.54 35.40 -71.41
N PRO A 507 -24.04 34.51 -72.29
CA PRO A 507 -24.76 33.33 -72.78
C PRO A 507 -24.65 32.07 -71.87
N PRO A 508 -25.49 31.03 -72.10
CA PRO A 508 -25.58 29.86 -71.22
C PRO A 508 -24.57 28.74 -71.56
N PRO A 509 -24.08 27.98 -70.56
CA PRO A 509 -23.53 26.64 -70.75
C PRO A 509 -24.63 25.57 -70.78
N LEU A 510 -24.39 24.49 -71.53
CA LEU A 510 -25.31 23.36 -71.70
C LEU A 510 -25.24 22.32 -70.57
N ALA A 511 -26.30 21.50 -70.49
CA ALA A 511 -26.39 20.08 -70.09
C ALA A 511 -25.15 19.38 -69.46
N SER A 512 -25.29 18.52 -68.45
CA SER A 512 -26.14 17.32 -68.56
C SER A 512 -26.64 16.71 -67.23
N SER A 513 -27.94 16.37 -67.27
CA SER A 513 -28.63 15.16 -66.75
C SER A 513 -27.79 14.08 -66.05
N THR A 514 -28.10 13.57 -64.85
CA THR A 514 -29.36 12.97 -64.31
C THR A 514 -29.92 11.75 -65.04
N SER A 515 -29.80 10.57 -64.41
CA SER A 515 -30.81 9.48 -64.37
C SER A 515 -30.39 8.42 -63.34
N SER A 516 -31.23 7.62 -62.66
CA SER A 516 -32.59 7.74 -62.06
C SER A 516 -33.21 6.32 -61.99
N GLY A 517 -33.96 6.00 -60.92
CA GLY A 517 -34.70 4.73 -60.78
C GLY A 517 -34.33 3.99 -59.48
N ASP A 518 -35.06 4.00 -58.35
CA ASP A 518 -36.50 4.19 -58.00
C ASP A 518 -37.30 2.86 -57.86
N LYS A 519 -37.75 2.57 -56.61
CA LYS A 519 -38.86 1.66 -56.20
C LYS A 519 -38.73 0.14 -56.54
N SER A 520 -39.39 -0.83 -55.87
CA SER A 520 -40.41 -0.83 -54.80
C SER A 520 -40.66 -2.23 -54.18
N PHE A 521 -41.20 -2.25 -52.94
CA PHE A 521 -42.22 -3.20 -52.40
C PHE A 521 -41.91 -4.66 -51.94
N ARG A 522 -42.32 -4.91 -50.67
CA ARG A 522 -43.07 -6.05 -50.06
C ARG A 522 -42.47 -7.45 -49.74
N GLN A 523 -42.44 -7.70 -48.41
CA GLN A 523 -43.09 -8.79 -47.64
C GLN A 523 -42.53 -10.24 -47.55
N SER A 524 -42.81 -10.81 -46.36
CA SER A 524 -42.90 -12.24 -45.94
C SER A 524 -41.64 -13.02 -45.52
N GLU A 525 -41.71 -13.55 -44.29
CA GLU A 525 -41.01 -14.75 -43.74
C GLU A 525 -41.56 -16.06 -44.40
N PRO A 526 -41.16 -17.33 -44.07
CA PRO A 526 -40.32 -17.80 -42.93
C PRO A 526 -39.33 -18.98 -43.19
N PHE A 527 -38.71 -19.45 -42.10
CA PHE A 527 -38.11 -20.77 -41.81
C PHE A 527 -38.09 -21.88 -42.90
N TYR A 528 -36.94 -22.54 -43.07
CA TYR A 528 -36.78 -24.00 -42.86
C TYR A 528 -35.31 -24.41 -42.67
N ALA A 529 -35.06 -25.66 -42.23
CA ALA A 529 -33.74 -26.22 -41.90
C ALA A 529 -33.35 -27.43 -42.78
N GLU A 530 -32.14 -27.96 -42.50
CA GLU A 530 -31.57 -29.30 -42.85
C GLU A 530 -30.41 -29.39 -43.87
N SER A 531 -29.26 -29.90 -43.37
CA SER A 531 -28.54 -31.14 -43.76
C SER A 531 -28.42 -31.51 -45.26
N SER A 532 -27.26 -31.93 -45.81
CA SER A 532 -26.61 -33.24 -45.49
C SER A 532 -25.28 -33.55 -46.23
N ILE A 533 -24.32 -34.17 -45.52
CA ILE A 533 -23.50 -35.39 -45.87
C ILE A 533 -22.50 -35.42 -47.07
N SER A 534 -21.27 -35.93 -46.82
CA SER A 534 -20.53 -37.03 -47.57
C SER A 534 -18.99 -37.01 -47.28
N THR A 535 -18.46 -37.64 -46.20
CA THR A 535 -17.90 -39.04 -46.03
C THR A 535 -16.39 -39.27 -46.29
N THR A 536 -15.80 -40.17 -45.48
CA THR A 536 -14.37 -40.53 -45.26
C THR A 536 -13.93 -41.85 -45.96
N PRO A 537 -12.62 -42.20 -46.08
CA PRO A 537 -11.83 -42.94 -45.04
C PRO A 537 -10.31 -42.56 -44.98
N GLY A 538 -9.40 -43.11 -44.15
CA GLY A 538 -9.50 -43.98 -42.95
C GLY A 538 -8.47 -45.15 -42.89
N ARG A 539 -7.37 -45.07 -42.10
CA ARG A 539 -6.47 -46.22 -41.75
C ARG A 539 -5.51 -45.98 -40.55
N THR A 540 -5.20 -47.06 -39.80
CA THR A 540 -4.24 -47.23 -38.67
C THR A 540 -3.78 -48.71 -38.62
N PRO A 541 -2.88 -49.19 -37.73
CA PRO A 541 -1.64 -48.66 -37.11
C PRO A 541 -0.40 -49.55 -37.49
N PRO A 542 0.74 -49.52 -36.75
CA PRO A 542 1.08 -50.68 -35.88
C PRO A 542 1.85 -50.35 -34.57
N THR A 543 2.31 -51.39 -33.86
CA THR A 543 2.68 -51.44 -32.42
C THR A 543 4.16 -51.72 -32.06
N THR A 544 4.60 -51.13 -30.92
CA THR A 544 5.50 -51.67 -29.85
C THR A 544 7.03 -51.89 -30.01
N ILE A 545 7.70 -51.79 -28.85
CA ILE A 545 9.03 -52.29 -28.39
C ILE A 545 10.25 -51.37 -28.56
N ALA A 546 10.75 -50.84 -27.43
CA ALA A 546 12.10 -51.11 -26.87
C ALA A 546 12.29 -50.45 -25.48
N GLU A 547 12.83 -51.19 -24.50
CA GLU A 547 13.37 -50.65 -23.24
C GLU A 547 14.82 -50.17 -23.45
N GLU A 548 15.32 -49.24 -22.62
CA GLU A 548 16.74 -49.27 -22.24
C GLU A 548 16.94 -48.85 -20.77
N LYS A 549 17.92 -49.48 -20.10
CA LYS A 549 18.11 -49.46 -18.64
C LYS A 549 19.53 -49.02 -18.26
N SER A 550 19.64 -48.04 -17.36
CA SER A 550 20.71 -47.95 -16.34
C SER A 550 22.17 -47.74 -16.87
N PRO A 551 23.22 -47.56 -16.04
CA PRO A 551 23.35 -47.93 -14.62
C PRO A 551 23.92 -46.89 -13.64
N VAL A 552 23.89 -47.30 -12.37
CA VAL A 552 24.62 -46.74 -11.23
C VAL A 552 26.07 -47.21 -11.23
N THR A 553 27.00 -46.35 -10.80
CA THR A 553 28.34 -46.76 -10.33
C THR A 553 28.73 -46.00 -9.06
N ALA A 554 29.44 -46.67 -8.16
CA ALA A 554 29.90 -46.11 -6.89
C ALA A 554 31.38 -46.45 -6.66
N GLY A 555 32.09 -45.55 -5.97
CA GLY A 555 33.28 -45.89 -5.18
C GLY A 555 34.66 -45.51 -5.75
N VAL A 556 35.29 -44.51 -5.12
CA VAL A 556 36.75 -44.42 -4.90
C VAL A 556 36.96 -43.97 -3.43
N LYS A 557 38.06 -44.41 -2.80
CA LYS A 557 38.28 -44.39 -1.33
C LYS A 557 39.41 -43.43 -0.88
N THR A 558 39.26 -42.88 0.35
CA THR A 558 40.32 -42.61 1.39
C THR A 558 41.46 -41.61 1.09
N PRO A 559 42.25 -41.11 2.08
CA PRO A 559 42.29 -41.37 3.55
C PRO A 559 41.90 -40.14 4.44
N LEU A 560 41.58 -40.19 5.74
CA LEU A 560 42.09 -40.87 6.97
C LEU A 560 43.27 -40.16 7.67
N LEU A 561 43.01 -39.54 8.84
CA LEU A 561 43.90 -39.10 9.96
C LEU A 561 42.98 -38.38 11.00
N GLU A 562 42.54 -39.01 12.09
CA GLU A 562 43.16 -39.14 13.45
C GLU A 562 42.66 -38.10 14.49
N ASP A 563 41.72 -38.51 15.36
CA ASP A 563 41.89 -38.65 16.83
C ASP A 563 42.77 -37.59 17.58
N THR A 564 42.33 -36.78 18.56
CA THR A 564 41.69 -37.09 19.88
C THR A 564 41.34 -35.75 20.64
N PRO A 565 41.13 -35.64 21.99
CA PRO A 565 39.79 -35.52 22.60
C PRO A 565 39.60 -34.30 23.56
N PHE A 566 38.39 -34.11 24.15
CA PHE A 566 38.15 -34.01 25.61
C PHE A 566 36.66 -33.73 25.97
N GLU A 567 36.22 -34.34 27.07
CA GLU A 567 35.09 -34.07 28.02
C GLU A 567 33.94 -33.09 27.65
N GLY A 568 32.66 -33.34 28.01
CA GLY A 568 32.05 -34.46 28.73
C GLY A 568 30.99 -34.03 29.76
N THR A 569 29.70 -34.34 29.52
CA THR A 569 28.71 -34.74 30.56
C THR A 569 27.41 -35.19 29.89
N ASN A 570 27.01 -36.44 30.14
CA ASN A 570 25.71 -36.99 29.76
C ASN A 570 24.69 -36.82 30.89
N LEU A 571 23.41 -36.63 30.56
CA LEU A 571 22.30 -37.09 31.39
C LEU A 571 21.11 -37.45 30.51
N THR A 572 20.83 -38.76 30.43
CA THR A 572 19.73 -39.36 29.66
C THR A 572 18.50 -39.54 30.56
N LEU A 573 17.30 -39.35 30.01
CA LEU A 573 16.08 -39.96 30.58
C LEU A 573 15.12 -40.39 29.46
N MET A 574 14.60 -41.61 29.58
CA MET A 574 13.64 -42.20 28.63
C MET A 574 12.21 -41.82 29.00
N GLU A 575 11.37 -41.56 28.00
CA GLU A 575 9.92 -41.49 28.16
C GLU A 575 9.30 -42.90 28.08
N THR A 576 8.32 -43.16 28.95
CA THR A 576 7.54 -44.40 28.95
C THR A 576 6.10 -44.12 28.52
N LEU A 577 5.62 -44.87 27.52
CA LEU A 577 4.24 -44.84 27.07
C LEU A 577 3.25 -45.25 28.16
N GLN A 578 2.13 -44.52 28.31
CA GLN A 578 0.86 -45.11 28.73
C GLN A 578 -0.35 -44.29 28.24
N THR A 579 -1.16 -44.91 27.41
CA THR A 579 -2.50 -44.45 27.02
C THR A 579 -3.53 -44.88 28.05
N SER A 580 -4.55 -44.07 28.31
CA SER A 580 -5.76 -44.52 29.01
C SER A 580 -7.03 -43.97 28.37
N THR A 581 -7.79 -44.86 27.74
CA THR A 581 -9.21 -44.69 27.43
C THR A 581 -10.02 -45.03 28.67
N THR A 582 -11.10 -44.30 28.95
CA THR A 582 -12.09 -44.68 29.97
C THR A 582 -13.50 -44.59 29.41
N ALA A 583 -14.30 -45.62 29.67
CA ALA A 583 -15.63 -45.80 29.13
C ALA A 583 -16.72 -45.13 29.99
N VAL A 584 -17.84 -44.81 29.34
CA VAL A 584 -19.06 -44.25 29.96
C VAL A 584 -20.03 -45.37 30.34
N THR A 585 -20.68 -45.28 31.50
CA THR A 585 -22.06 -45.75 31.77
C THR A 585 -22.54 -45.22 33.15
N PRO A 586 -23.86 -45.13 33.44
CA PRO A 586 -24.42 -44.02 34.22
C PRO A 586 -25.11 -44.38 35.55
N LYS A 587 -25.48 -43.34 36.32
CA LYS A 587 -26.59 -43.24 37.30
C LYS A 587 -26.84 -41.74 37.57
N GLU A 588 -28.02 -41.19 37.25
CA GLU A 588 -29.28 -41.15 38.04
C GLU A 588 -29.28 -40.15 39.21
N LEU A 589 -30.18 -39.16 39.07
CA LEU A 589 -31.06 -38.56 40.09
C LEU A 589 -30.49 -38.29 41.50
N HIS A 590 -30.29 -37.01 41.83
CA HIS A 590 -31.33 -36.27 42.54
C HIS A 590 -31.25 -34.74 42.38
#